data_AF-A0A2E0TQQ5-F1
#
_entry.id   AF-A0A2E0TQQ5-F1
#
_cell.length_a   1.000
_cell.length_b   1.000
_cell.length_c   1.000
_cell.angle_alpha   90.00
_cell.angle_beta   90.00
_cell.angle_gamma   90.00
#
_symmetry.space_group_name_H-M   'P 1'
#
loop_
_entity.id
_entity.type
_entity.pdbx_description
1 polymer ?
#
loop_
_entity_poly.entity_id
_entity_poly.type
_entity_poly.pdbx_seq_one_letter_code
_entity_poly.pdbx_strand_id
1 'polypeptide(L)'
;MEITLDPSTVRQLRLSAADAIEEGDTETLREDLIEAFDEEQIDAIELRIDSADIYEFISQVLDEWAGDDVDDLFELLEGQLAEADVELSYAAPEDDDADGEDGVAVTVDDDDDEDVEDVDDEGPEPL
;
A
#
# COMPACT_ATOMS: atom_id res chain seq x y z
N MET A 1 -6.37 -1.58 17.07
CA MET A 1 -7.63 -1.97 16.37
C MET A 1 -7.21 -2.56 15.04
N GLU A 2 -7.85 -3.61 14.52
CA GLU A 2 -7.49 -4.20 13.21
C GLU A 2 -8.64 -4.02 12.23
N ILE A 3 -8.34 -3.48 11.04
CA ILE A 3 -9.27 -3.32 9.92
C ILE A 3 -8.72 -4.13 8.76
N THR A 4 -9.56 -4.95 8.14
CA THR A 4 -9.19 -5.72 6.95
C THR A 4 -10.02 -5.26 5.76
N LEU A 5 -9.36 -4.80 4.70
CA LEU A 5 -10.04 -4.45 3.45
C LEU A 5 -10.15 -5.66 2.53
N ASP A 6 -11.32 -5.81 1.89
CA ASP A 6 -11.56 -6.84 0.88
C ASP A 6 -10.64 -6.68 -0.34
N PRO A 7 -10.22 -7.79 -0.99
CA PRO A 7 -9.35 -7.73 -2.16
C PRO A 7 -9.97 -6.95 -3.34
N SER A 8 -11.30 -6.94 -3.43
CA SER A 8 -12.04 -6.16 -4.43
C SER A 8 -11.92 -4.66 -4.19
N THR A 9 -12.05 -4.23 -2.93
CA THR A 9 -11.90 -2.84 -2.49
C THR A 9 -10.47 -2.37 -2.71
N VAL A 10 -9.48 -3.17 -2.33
CA VAL A 10 -8.05 -2.84 -2.54
C VAL A 10 -7.74 -2.67 -4.02
N ARG A 11 -8.26 -3.55 -4.89
CA ARG A 11 -8.08 -3.42 -6.33
C ARG A 11 -8.73 -2.16 -6.88
N GLN A 12 -9.91 -1.78 -6.40
CA GLN A 12 -10.59 -0.55 -6.80
C GLN A 12 -9.80 0.70 -6.37
N LEU A 13 -9.33 0.74 -5.11
CA LEU A 13 -8.50 1.82 -4.60
C LEU A 13 -7.21 1.99 -5.40
N ARG A 14 -6.53 0.89 -5.73
CA ARG A 14 -5.32 0.92 -6.57
C ARG A 14 -5.59 1.47 -7.96
N LEU A 15 -6.73 1.12 -8.56
CA LEU A 15 -7.13 1.66 -9.86
C LEU A 15 -7.43 3.15 -9.77
N SER A 16 -8.19 3.56 -8.76
CA SER A 16 -8.53 4.96 -8.51
C SER A 16 -7.29 5.81 -8.21
N ALA A 17 -6.31 5.25 -7.49
CA ALA A 17 -5.04 5.91 -7.23
C ALA A 17 -4.22 6.09 -8.51
N ALA A 18 -4.14 5.06 -9.35
CA ALA A 18 -3.47 5.17 -10.65
C ALA A 18 -4.13 6.21 -11.57
N ASP A 19 -5.46 6.26 -11.58
CA ASP A 19 -6.25 7.25 -12.33
C ASP A 19 -5.99 8.67 -11.79
N ALA A 20 -5.95 8.84 -10.46
CA ALA A 20 -5.65 10.10 -9.82
C ALA A 20 -4.25 10.63 -10.16
N ILE A 21 -3.25 9.74 -10.28
CA ILE A 21 -1.90 10.10 -10.74
C ILE A 21 -1.94 10.56 -12.21
N GLU A 22 -2.64 9.81 -13.08
CA GLU A 22 -2.70 10.11 -14.52
C GLU A 22 -3.48 11.39 -14.81
N GLU A 23 -4.61 11.58 -14.15
CA GLU A 23 -5.50 12.74 -14.32
C GLU A 23 -5.06 13.96 -13.49
N GLY A 24 -4.26 13.73 -12.44
CA GLY A 24 -3.84 14.76 -11.48
C GLY A 24 -4.99 15.23 -10.58
N ASP A 25 -5.99 14.38 -10.38
CA ASP A 25 -7.19 14.67 -9.57
C ASP A 25 -7.41 13.59 -8.51
N THR A 26 -7.41 14.00 -7.24
CA THR A 26 -7.59 13.08 -6.11
C THR A 26 -9.00 13.16 -5.52
N GLU A 27 -9.95 13.87 -6.14
CA GLU A 27 -11.30 14.03 -5.58
C GLU A 27 -12.02 12.67 -5.57
N THR A 28 -11.99 11.95 -6.70
CA THR A 28 -12.60 10.61 -6.80
C THR A 28 -11.89 9.60 -5.89
N LEU A 29 -10.56 9.60 -5.87
CA LEU A 29 -9.78 8.74 -4.98
C LEU A 29 -10.10 8.94 -3.50
N ARG A 30 -10.34 10.19 -3.08
CA ARG A 30 -10.73 10.50 -1.71
C ARG A 30 -12.07 9.88 -1.35
N GLU A 31 -13.04 9.94 -2.26
CA GLU A 31 -14.36 9.35 -2.08
C GLU A 31 -14.23 7.82 -1.98
N ASP A 32 -13.50 7.19 -2.92
CA ASP A 32 -13.23 5.76 -2.92
C ASP A 32 -12.55 5.29 -1.61
N LEU A 33 -11.57 6.05 -1.10
CA LEU A 33 -10.88 5.75 0.16
C LEU A 33 -11.82 5.77 1.37
N ILE A 34 -12.79 6.68 1.40
CA ILE A 34 -13.77 6.75 2.49
C ILE A 34 -14.77 5.59 2.35
N GLU A 35 -15.22 5.32 1.12
CA GLU A 35 -16.14 4.21 0.82
C GLU A 35 -15.52 2.82 1.06
N ALA A 36 -14.20 2.73 1.16
CA ALA A 36 -13.50 1.50 1.52
C ALA A 36 -13.75 1.06 2.97
N PHE A 37 -14.17 1.98 3.85
CA PHE A 37 -14.43 1.71 5.25
C PHE A 37 -15.94 1.70 5.55
N ASP A 38 -16.39 0.75 6.37
CA ASP A 38 -17.76 0.75 6.87
C ASP A 38 -18.02 1.89 7.87
N GLU A 39 -19.28 2.29 8.04
CA GLU A 39 -19.67 3.36 8.98
C GLU A 39 -19.16 3.11 10.42
N GLU A 40 -19.14 1.85 10.89
CA GLU A 40 -18.59 1.50 12.22
C GLU A 40 -17.07 1.66 12.29
N GLN A 41 -16.37 1.35 11.21
CA GLN A 41 -14.92 1.51 11.10
C GLN A 41 -14.57 3.00 11.08
N ILE A 42 -15.31 3.80 10.31
CA ILE A 42 -15.16 5.27 10.25
C ILE A 42 -15.31 5.89 11.63
N ASP A 43 -16.43 5.63 12.33
CA ASP A 43 -16.70 6.21 13.66
C ASP A 43 -15.60 5.82 14.68
N ALA A 44 -15.07 4.59 14.55
CA ALA A 44 -14.00 4.10 15.40
C ALA A 44 -12.62 4.70 15.08
N ILE A 45 -12.33 5.00 13.81
CA ILE A 45 -11.14 5.72 13.38
C ILE A 45 -11.24 7.17 13.89
N GLU A 46 -12.36 7.84 13.67
CA GLU A 46 -12.63 9.23 14.09
C GLU A 46 -12.48 9.44 15.61
N LEU A 47 -12.79 8.42 16.41
CA LEU A 47 -12.58 8.48 17.86
C LEU A 47 -11.08 8.44 18.26
N ARG A 48 -10.21 7.94 17.38
CA ARG A 48 -8.79 7.68 17.65
C ARG A 48 -7.85 8.68 16.99
N ILE A 49 -8.16 9.11 15.77
CA ILE A 49 -7.37 10.11 15.06
C ILE A 49 -7.53 11.49 15.71
N ASP A 50 -6.51 12.33 15.62
CA ASP A 50 -6.59 13.74 16.06
C ASP A 50 -7.24 14.63 14.98
N SER A 51 -7.41 14.11 13.77
CA SER A 51 -8.14 14.80 12.69
C SER A 51 -9.63 14.87 13.02
N ALA A 52 -10.27 15.99 12.67
CA ALA A 52 -11.65 16.25 13.06
C ALA A 52 -12.64 15.16 12.62
N ASP A 53 -12.45 14.62 11.41
CA ASP A 53 -13.29 13.60 10.77
C ASP A 53 -12.45 12.82 9.73
N ILE A 54 -12.92 11.65 9.27
CA ILE A 54 -12.20 10.77 8.32
C ILE A 54 -11.88 11.49 6.99
N TYR A 55 -12.77 12.40 6.57
CA TYR A 55 -12.58 13.17 5.34
C TYR A 55 -11.34 14.09 5.43
N GLU A 56 -11.15 14.72 6.59
CA GLU A 56 -10.00 15.60 6.83
C GLU A 56 -8.70 14.81 6.91
N PHE A 57 -8.76 13.63 7.53
CA PHE A 57 -7.65 12.69 7.60
C PHE A 57 -7.20 12.24 6.21
N ILE A 58 -8.11 11.70 5.38
CA ILE A 58 -7.77 11.25 4.03
C ILE A 58 -7.29 12.43 3.17
N SER A 59 -7.88 13.62 3.35
CA SER A 59 -7.41 14.82 2.64
C SER A 59 -5.97 15.18 2.98
N GLN A 60 -5.55 15.01 4.25
CA GLN A 60 -4.16 15.23 4.66
C GLN A 60 -3.22 14.17 4.10
N VAL A 61 -3.62 12.90 4.13
CA VAL A 61 -2.85 11.81 3.51
C VAL A 61 -2.63 12.07 2.01
N LEU A 62 -3.68 12.50 1.30
CA LEU A 62 -3.58 12.80 -0.13
C LEU A 62 -2.72 14.04 -0.44
N ASP A 63 -2.74 15.06 0.43
CA ASP A 63 -1.86 16.23 0.29
C ASP A 63 -0.39 15.86 0.52
N GLU A 64 -0.12 14.95 1.47
CA GLU A 64 1.22 14.43 1.75
C GLU A 64 1.73 13.50 0.64
N TRP A 65 0.86 12.62 0.13
CA TRP A 65 1.19 11.68 -0.95
C TRP A 65 1.60 12.36 -2.25
N ALA A 66 0.96 13.47 -2.60
CA ALA A 66 1.24 14.27 -3.79
C ALA A 66 1.14 13.52 -5.15
N GLY A 67 0.60 12.30 -5.18
CA GLY A 67 0.38 11.53 -6.41
C GLY A 67 1.66 10.93 -7.01
N ASP A 68 2.59 10.46 -6.17
CA ASP A 68 3.86 9.86 -6.64
C ASP A 68 3.67 8.43 -7.14
N ASP A 69 3.44 7.48 -6.23
CA ASP A 69 3.24 6.07 -6.53
C ASP A 69 2.07 5.48 -5.72
N VAL A 70 1.38 4.48 -6.28
CA VAL A 70 0.22 3.87 -5.60
C VAL A 70 0.61 3.23 -4.27
N ASP A 71 1.78 2.59 -4.19
CA ASP A 71 2.25 1.94 -2.96
C ASP A 71 2.53 2.97 -1.85
N ASP A 72 3.12 4.13 -2.17
CA ASP A 72 3.34 5.23 -1.21
C ASP A 72 2.03 5.71 -0.57
N LEU A 73 0.92 5.74 -1.31
CA LEU A 73 -0.39 6.10 -0.75
C LEU A 73 -0.80 5.12 0.36
N PHE A 74 -0.63 3.82 0.13
CA PHE A 74 -1.00 2.80 1.11
C PHE A 74 -0.04 2.83 2.31
N GLU A 75 1.26 3.00 2.08
CA GLU A 75 2.23 3.14 3.17
C GLU A 75 1.92 4.35 4.07
N LEU A 76 1.60 5.51 3.48
CA LEU A 76 1.19 6.70 4.22
C LEU A 76 -0.10 6.47 5.00
N LEU A 77 -1.09 5.82 4.39
CA LEU A 77 -2.34 5.49 5.05
C LEU A 77 -2.14 4.53 6.23
N GLU A 78 -1.34 3.48 6.05
CA GLU A 78 -0.98 2.52 7.09
C GLU A 78 -0.22 3.18 8.24
N GLY A 79 0.76 4.04 7.93
CA GLY A 79 1.53 4.77 8.93
C GLY A 79 0.66 5.68 9.78
N GLN A 80 -0.17 6.49 9.13
CA GLN A 80 -1.06 7.44 9.81
C GLN A 80 -2.15 6.74 10.64
N LEU A 81 -2.68 5.60 10.17
CA LEU A 81 -3.59 4.77 10.95
C LEU A 81 -2.87 4.08 12.13
N ALA A 82 -1.63 3.63 11.95
CA ALA A 82 -0.85 3.01 13.01
C ALA A 82 -0.55 3.99 14.16
N GLU A 83 -0.35 5.27 13.85
CA GLU A 83 -0.24 6.34 14.87
C GLU A 83 -1.52 6.47 15.72
N ALA A 84 -2.68 6.16 15.14
CA ALA A 84 -3.97 6.12 15.81
C ALA A 84 -4.29 4.76 16.49
N ASP A 85 -3.31 3.86 16.62
CA ASP A 85 -3.51 2.48 17.12
C ASP A 85 -4.52 1.69 16.24
N VAL A 86 -4.52 1.95 14.93
CA VAL A 86 -5.32 1.24 13.92
C VAL A 86 -4.36 0.54 12.95
N GLU A 87 -4.38 -0.79 12.98
CA GLU A 87 -3.66 -1.67 12.06
C GLU A 87 -4.56 -1.92 10.84
N LEU A 88 -4.08 -1.52 9.67
CA LEU A 88 -4.73 -1.75 8.40
C LEU A 88 -4.11 -3.01 7.76
N SER A 89 -4.95 -3.93 7.33
CA SER A 89 -4.53 -5.16 6.66
C SER A 89 -5.35 -5.37 5.40
N TYR A 90 -4.78 -6.06 4.43
CA TYR A 90 -5.42 -6.34 3.15
C TYR A 90 -5.71 -7.83 3.09
N ALA A 91 -6.98 -8.19 2.92
CA ALA A 91 -7.32 -9.58 2.69
C ALA A 91 -6.62 -10.07 1.43
N ALA A 92 -5.87 -11.17 1.56
CA ALA A 92 -5.36 -11.89 0.40
C ALA A 92 -6.54 -12.20 -0.53
N PRO A 93 -6.35 -12.15 -1.86
CA PRO A 93 -7.40 -12.53 -2.78
C PRO A 93 -7.92 -13.91 -2.36
N GLU A 94 -9.22 -13.99 -2.04
CA GLU A 94 -9.86 -15.28 -1.80
C GLU A 94 -9.82 -16.04 -3.15
N ASP A 95 -8.80 -16.87 -3.33
CA ASP A 95 -8.73 -17.92 -4.35
C ASP A 95 -9.89 -18.92 -4.10
N ASP A 96 -11.12 -18.55 -4.45
CA ASP A 96 -12.20 -19.50 -4.76
C ASP A 96 -12.23 -19.73 -6.27
N ASP A 97 -11.09 -20.11 -6.86
CA ASP A 97 -11.02 -20.97 -8.04
C ASP A 97 -9.56 -21.38 -8.29
N ALA A 98 -9.32 -22.69 -8.30
CA ALA A 98 -8.05 -23.26 -8.68
C ALA A 98 -7.79 -23.07 -10.18
N ASP A 99 -7.16 -21.97 -10.58
CA ASP A 99 -6.42 -21.78 -11.84
C ASP A 99 -5.65 -20.45 -11.73
N GLY A 100 -4.39 -20.43 -11.30
CA GLY A 100 -3.28 -20.61 -12.24
C GLY A 100 -2.76 -19.26 -12.76
N GLU A 101 -1.63 -18.83 -12.16
CA GLU A 101 -0.68 -17.83 -12.68
C GLU A 101 -0.97 -16.33 -12.40
N ASP A 102 0.07 -15.65 -11.92
CA ASP A 102 0.20 -14.20 -11.70
C ASP A 102 -0.32 -13.60 -10.38
N GLY A 103 0.14 -14.16 -9.25
CA GLY A 103 0.25 -13.44 -8.00
C GLY A 103 1.70 -13.04 -7.78
N VAL A 104 2.13 -11.88 -8.30
CA VAL A 104 3.40 -11.29 -7.89
C VAL A 104 3.24 -10.84 -6.44
N ALA A 105 3.54 -11.75 -5.50
CA ALA A 105 3.88 -11.36 -4.15
C ALA A 105 5.17 -10.55 -4.28
N VAL A 106 5.06 -9.22 -4.24
CA VAL A 106 6.21 -8.35 -3.99
C VAL A 106 6.62 -8.63 -2.55
N THR A 107 7.41 -9.68 -2.35
CA THR A 107 8.24 -9.78 -1.16
C THR A 107 9.35 -8.76 -1.37
N VAL A 108 9.26 -7.64 -0.65
CA VAL A 108 10.40 -6.74 -0.46
C VAL A 108 11.45 -7.54 0.31
N ASP A 109 12.29 -8.27 -0.43
CA ASP A 109 13.49 -8.92 0.09
C ASP A 109 14.60 -7.87 0.06
N ASP A 110 14.60 -7.05 1.12
CA ASP A 110 15.74 -6.26 1.53
C ASP A 110 16.78 -7.24 2.11
N ASP A 111 17.58 -7.86 1.24
CA ASP A 111 18.84 -8.48 1.62
C ASP A 111 19.95 -7.86 0.76
N ASP A 112 20.36 -6.68 1.22
CA ASP A 112 21.66 -6.08 0.99
C ASP A 112 22.75 -7.03 1.54
N ASP A 113 23.35 -7.83 0.68
CA ASP A 113 24.64 -8.47 0.98
C ASP A 113 25.61 -8.21 -0.19
N GLU A 114 26.28 -7.06 -0.09
CA GLU A 114 27.51 -6.77 -0.82
C GLU A 114 28.63 -7.71 -0.32
N ASP A 115 28.88 -8.84 -1.01
CA ASP A 115 30.16 -9.53 -0.89
C ASP A 115 30.90 -9.58 -2.24
N VAL A 116 31.89 -8.71 -2.32
CA VAL A 116 32.89 -8.61 -3.38
C VAL A 116 33.85 -9.79 -3.31
N GLU A 117 33.66 -10.79 -4.17
CA GLU A 117 34.65 -11.87 -4.31
C GLU A 117 35.92 -11.36 -5.02
N ASP A 118 36.89 -10.94 -4.20
CA ASP A 118 38.27 -10.64 -4.55
C ASP A 118 39.06 -11.93 -4.84
N VAL A 119 39.62 -11.97 -6.05
CA VAL A 119 40.85 -12.63 -6.52
C VAL A 119 41.04 -14.16 -6.56
N ASP A 120 41.56 -14.55 -7.74
CA ASP A 120 42.66 -15.48 -8.01
C ASP A 120 42.28 -16.83 -8.64
N ASP A 121 42.50 -16.94 -9.95
CA ASP A 121 42.86 -18.23 -10.56
C ASP A 121 43.94 -18.02 -11.64
N GLU A 122 45.18 -18.19 -11.19
CA GLU A 122 46.38 -18.38 -12.00
C GLU A 122 46.28 -19.68 -12.83
N GLY A 123 46.21 -19.55 -14.16
CA GLY A 123 46.23 -20.68 -15.10
C GLY A 123 47.31 -20.51 -16.17
N PRO A 124 48.33 -21.40 -16.28
CA PRO A 124 49.53 -21.19 -17.07
C PRO A 124 49.35 -21.41 -18.59
N GLU A 125 50.18 -20.72 -19.37
CA GLU A 125 50.30 -20.81 -20.83
C GLU A 125 50.58 -22.24 -21.35
N PRO A 126 50.18 -22.55 -22.59
CA PRO A 126 51.11 -23.30 -23.44
C PRO A 126 51.20 -22.87 -24.92
N LEU A 127 52.47 -22.69 -25.33
CA LEU A 127 53.18 -22.98 -26.60
C LEU A 127 52.84 -22.22 -27.90
#